data_AF-D8T0S8-F1
#
_entry.id   AF-D8T0S8-F1
#
_cell.length_a   1.000
_cell.length_b   1.000
_cell.length_c   1.000
_cell.angle_alpha   90.00
_cell.angle_beta   90.00
_cell.angle_gamma   90.00
#
_symmetry.space_group_name_H-M   'P 1'
#
loop_
_entity.id
_entity.type
_entity.pdbx_description
1 polymer ?
#
loop_
_entity_poly.entity_id
_entity_poly.type
_entity_poly.pdbx_seq_one_letter_code
_entity_poly.pdbx_strand_id
1 'polypeptide(L)'
;LVRKIVPLQDKEDQDILPVLQECFEFIDEGLAQGMVLVHCIGGRSRSAAVLIAYLMWKEGCSFDEALESLVECRKSVSPNNGFIRQLHEFETMLQ
;
A
#
# COMPACT_ATOMS: atom_id res chain seq x y z
N LEU A 1 3.35 21.48 -6.76
CA LEU A 1 2.95 20.05 -6.74
C LEU A 1 4.06 19.29 -6.03
N VAL A 2 3.82 18.84 -4.80
CA VAL A 2 4.79 18.02 -4.05
C VAL A 2 4.69 16.59 -4.60
N ARG A 3 5.82 15.94 -4.87
CA ARG A 3 5.86 14.57 -5.41
C ARG A 3 6.91 13.74 -4.68
N LYS A 4 6.61 12.46 -4.49
CA LYS A 4 7.55 11.45 -4.01
C LYS A 4 7.56 10.28 -4.98
N ILE A 5 8.74 9.78 -5.32
CA ILE A 5 8.93 8.63 -6.19
C ILE A 5 9.65 7.57 -5.39
N VAL A 6 9.00 6.42 -5.23
CA VAL A 6 9.54 5.27 -4.51
C VAL A 6 9.91 4.19 -5.54
N PRO A 7 11.18 3.78 -5.63
CA PRO A 7 11.61 2.79 -6.60
C PRO A 7 11.16 1.39 -6.15
N LEU A 8 10.06 0.90 -6.75
CA LEU A 8 9.52 -0.43 -6.47
C LEU A 8 9.24 -1.18 -7.78
N GLN A 9 9.84 -2.37 -7.93
CA GLN A 9 9.56 -3.27 -9.05
C GLN A 9 8.31 -4.10 -8.77
N ASP A 10 7.54 -4.45 -9.80
CA ASP A 10 6.37 -5.31 -9.64
C ASP A 10 6.77 -6.78 -9.84
N LYS A 11 7.54 -7.31 -8.88
CA LYS A 11 8.00 -8.69 -8.88
C LYS A 11 7.75 -9.31 -7.51
N GLU A 12 7.57 -10.62 -7.49
CA GLU A 12 7.31 -11.35 -6.24
C GLU A 12 8.52 -11.39 -5.29
N ASP A 13 9.73 -11.21 -5.82
CA ASP A 13 10.98 -11.13 -5.05
C ASP A 13 11.34 -9.70 -4.61
N GLN A 14 10.54 -8.70 -4.99
CA GLN A 14 10.75 -7.33 -4.53
C GLN A 14 10.29 -7.19 -3.08
N ASP A 15 11.19 -6.72 -2.22
CA ASP A 15 10.85 -6.32 -0.85
C ASP A 15 10.16 -4.95 -0.84
N ILE A 16 8.96 -4.89 -0.25
CA ILE A 16 8.15 -3.68 -0.08
C ILE A 16 8.26 -3.08 1.31
N LEU A 17 8.62 -3.87 2.34
CA LEU A 17 8.58 -3.43 3.73
C LEU A 17 9.48 -2.20 4.00
N PRO A 18 10.71 -2.10 3.46
CA PRO A 18 11.60 -0.97 3.72
C PRO A 18 11.03 0.39 3.27
N VAL A 19 10.10 0.40 2.32
CA VAL A 19 9.55 1.65 1.77
C VAL A 19 8.22 2.06 2.40
N LEU A 20 7.60 1.21 3.21
CA LEU A 20 6.25 1.46 3.74
C LEU A 20 6.20 2.69 4.63
N GLN A 21 7.09 2.81 5.61
CA GLN A 21 7.10 3.93 6.54
C GLN A 21 7.18 5.28 5.81
N GLU A 22 8.10 5.38 4.85
CA GLU A 22 8.31 6.63 4.12
C GLU A 22 7.16 6.97 3.16
N CYS A 23 6.36 5.98 2.76
CA CYS A 23 5.12 6.16 2.01
C CYS A 23 4.00 6.65 2.93
N PHE A 24 3.88 6.05 4.13
CA PHE A 24 2.84 6.40 5.10
C PHE A 24 2.98 7.86 5.54
N GLU A 25 4.20 8.29 5.88
CA GLU A 25 4.51 9.69 6.23
C GLU A 25 4.07 10.65 5.10
N PHE A 26 4.39 10.33 3.85
CA PHE A 26 3.99 11.15 2.70
C PHE A 26 2.47 11.21 2.50
N ILE A 27 1.78 10.08 2.69
CA ILE A 27 0.33 10.00 2.58
C ILE A 27 -0.34 10.83 3.69
N ASP A 28 0.08 10.67 4.95
CA ASP A 28 -0.47 11.40 6.09
C ASP A 28 -0.26 12.92 5.98
N GLU A 29 0.95 13.36 5.63
CA GLU A 29 1.27 14.78 5.42
C GLU A 29 0.42 15.40 4.30
N GLY A 30 0.20 14.65 3.22
CA GLY A 30 -0.60 15.10 2.09
C GLY A 30 -2.10 15.14 2.40
N LEU A 31 -2.61 14.16 3.15
CA LEU A 31 -4.01 14.13 3.59
C LEU A 31 -4.33 15.26 4.58
N ALA A 32 -3.37 15.68 5.41
CA ALA A 32 -3.53 16.84 6.27
C ALA A 32 -3.69 18.17 5.50
N GLN A 33 -3.25 18.21 4.24
CA GLN A 33 -3.25 19.40 3.39
C GLN A 33 -4.21 19.30 2.19
N GLY A 34 -4.86 18.16 1.98
CA GLY A 34 -5.75 17.94 0.84
C GLY A 34 -5.84 16.47 0.42
N MET A 35 -5.47 16.18 -0.83
CA MET A 35 -5.60 14.85 -1.43
C MET A 35 -4.26 14.31 -1.91
N VAL A 36 -4.09 12.99 -1.81
CA VAL A 36 -2.90 12.27 -2.29
C VAL A 36 -3.30 11.28 -3.38
N LEU A 37 -2.60 11.31 -4.51
CA LEU A 37 -2.70 10.28 -5.53
C LEU A 37 -1.54 9.29 -5.38
N VAL A 38 -1.84 8.06 -4.98
CA VAL A 38 -0.90 6.94 -4.99
C VAL A 38 -1.12 6.14 -6.27
N HIS A 39 -0.09 6.02 -7.11
CA HIS A 39 -0.21 5.31 -8.39
C HIS A 39 1.04 4.48 -8.73
N CYS A 40 0.85 3.48 -9.59
CA CYS A 40 1.92 2.77 -10.29
C CYS A 40 1.54 2.65 -11.78
N ILE A 41 2.27 1.86 -12.57
CA ILE A 41 1.99 1.72 -14.01
C ILE A 41 0.57 1.19 -14.27
N GLY A 42 0.16 0.13 -13.57
CA GLY A 42 -1.16 -0.50 -13.78
C GLY A 42 -2.23 -0.09 -12.76
N GLY A 43 -1.84 0.57 -11.66
CA GLY A 43 -2.74 0.83 -10.53
C GLY A 43 -3.40 -0.45 -10.00
N ARG A 44 -2.67 -1.57 -9.99
CA ARG A 44 -3.17 -2.93 -9.69
C ARG A 44 -2.40 -3.59 -8.54
N SER A 45 -1.08 -3.59 -8.63
CA SER A 45 -0.22 -4.31 -7.69
C SER A 45 0.51 -3.37 -6.73
N ARG A 46 1.66 -2.80 -7.10
CA ARG A 46 2.48 -1.91 -6.24
C ARG A 46 1.72 -0.84 -5.45
N SER A 47 0.96 0.01 -6.15
CA SER A 47 0.20 1.09 -5.47
C SER A 47 -0.90 0.54 -4.57
N ALA A 48 -1.50 -0.59 -4.94
CA ALA A 48 -2.50 -1.24 -4.12
C ALA A 48 -1.87 -1.85 -2.87
N ALA A 49 -0.72 -2.50 -2.98
CA ALA A 49 0.01 -3.07 -1.86
C ALA A 49 0.41 -1.99 -0.83
N VAL A 50 0.89 -0.82 -1.29
CA VAL A 50 1.17 0.33 -0.41
C VAL A 50 -0.10 0.83 0.29
N LEU A 51 -1.22 0.96 -0.43
CA LEU A 51 -2.47 1.42 0.16
C LEU A 51 -3.07 0.41 1.15
N ILE A 52 -2.99 -0.89 0.86
CA ILE A 52 -3.43 -1.95 1.78
C ILE A 52 -2.62 -1.87 3.08
N ALA A 53 -1.28 -1.82 2.98
CA ALA A 53 -0.41 -1.66 4.14
C ALA A 53 -0.73 -0.39 4.95
N TYR A 54 -1.00 0.71 4.24
CA TYR A 54 -1.34 1.99 4.87
C TYR A 54 -2.67 1.90 5.62
N LEU A 55 -3.71 1.29 5.03
CA LEU A 55 -5.00 1.09 5.70
C LEU A 55 -4.86 0.21 6.94
N MET A 56 -4.16 -0.93 6.83
CA MET A 56 -3.89 -1.80 7.99
C MET A 56 -3.21 -1.03 9.13
N TRP A 57 -2.15 -0.27 8.82
CA TRP A 57 -1.40 0.50 9.82
C TRP A 57 -2.22 1.66 10.39
N LYS A 58 -2.98 2.38 9.56
CA LYS A 58 -3.70 3.60 9.95
C LYS A 58 -4.99 3.30 10.71
N GLU A 59 -5.71 2.26 10.29
CA GLU A 59 -7.04 1.93 10.78
C GLU A 59 -7.04 0.72 11.73
N GLY A 60 -5.91 0.00 11.83
CA GLY A 60 -5.81 -1.18 12.67
C GLY A 60 -6.64 -2.37 12.17
N CYS A 61 -6.93 -2.41 10.87
CA CYS A 61 -7.67 -3.49 10.23
C CYS A 61 -6.75 -4.59 9.70
N SER A 62 -7.34 -5.76 9.47
CA SER A 62 -6.66 -6.91 8.89
C SER A 62 -6.31 -6.70 7.42
N PHE A 63 -5.41 -7.53 6.88
CA PHE A 63 -5.09 -7.53 5.46
C PHE A 63 -6.35 -7.72 4.60
N ASP A 64 -7.22 -8.66 4.99
CA ASP A 64 -8.42 -9.00 4.23
C ASP A 64 -9.42 -7.84 4.21
N GLU A 65 -9.64 -7.18 5.35
CA GLU A 65 -10.50 -5.99 5.45
C GLU A 65 -9.96 -4.83 4.60
N ALA A 66 -8.65 -4.58 4.66
CA ALA A 66 -8.01 -3.54 3.86
C ALA A 66 -8.08 -3.83 2.34
N LEU A 67 -7.87 -5.09 1.95
CA LEU A 67 -7.97 -5.53 0.55
C LEU A 67 -9.41 -5.41 0.04
N GLU A 68 -10.39 -5.87 0.82
CA GLU A 68 -11.81 -5.79 0.47
C GLU A 68 -12.26 -4.34 0.24
N SER A 69 -11.94 -3.46 1.20
CA SER A 69 -12.21 -2.01 1.10
C SER A 69 -11.63 -1.40 -0.18
N LEU A 70 -10.40 -1.78 -0.56
CA LEU A 70 -9.76 -1.26 -1.75
C LEU A 70 -10.35 -1.85 -3.05
N VAL A 71 -10.78 -3.12 -3.04
CA VAL A 71 -11.45 -3.79 -4.17
C VAL A 71 -12.83 -3.20 -4.44
N GLU A 72 -13.58 -2.83 -3.40
CA GLU A 72 -14.85 -2.11 -3.53
C GLU A 72 -14.67 -0.79 -4.28
N CYS A 73 -13.59 -0.05 -3.98
CA CYS A 73 -13.24 1.18 -4.68
C CYS A 73 -12.70 0.93 -6.10
N ARG A 74 -11.93 -0.15 -6.30
CA ARG A 74 -11.27 -0.47 -7.57
C ARG A 74 -11.11 -1.98 -7.77
N LYS A 75 -12.07 -2.57 -8.50
CA LYS A 75 -12.13 -4.01 -8.81
C LYS A 75 -10.88 -4.63 -9.44
N SER A 76 -9.99 -3.83 -10.05
CA SER A 76 -8.77 -4.32 -10.69
C SER A 76 -7.59 -4.47 -9.73
N VAL A 77 -7.74 -4.09 -8.45
CA VAL A 77 -6.75 -4.31 -7.39
C VAL A 77 -6.43 -5.80 -7.28
N SER A 78 -5.15 -6.12 -7.33
CA SER A 78 -4.63 -7.47 -7.19
C SER A 78 -3.10 -7.37 -7.11
N PRO A 79 -2.55 -7.21 -5.89
CA PRO A 79 -1.12 -7.33 -5.62
C PRO A 79 -0.56 -8.66 -6.11
N ASN A 80 0.73 -8.67 -6.48
CA ASN A 80 1.41 -9.93 -6.76
C ASN A 80 1.55 -10.79 -5.48
N ASN A 81 1.80 -12.09 -5.63
CA ASN A 81 1.82 -13.01 -4.48
C ASN A 81 2.92 -12.70 -3.46
N GLY A 82 4.06 -12.16 -3.92
CA GLY A 82 5.14 -11.73 -3.05
C GLY A 82 4.73 -10.58 -2.12
N PHE A 83 4.02 -9.59 -2.67
CA PHE A 83 3.47 -8.51 -1.86
C PHE A 83 2.36 -8.99 -0.93
N ILE A 84 1.44 -9.86 -1.38
CA ILE A 84 0.40 -10.44 -0.51
C ILE A 84 1.05 -11.12 0.71
N ARG A 85 2.06 -11.96 0.48
CA ARG A 85 2.79 -12.62 1.55
C ARG A 85 3.42 -11.62 2.51
N GLN A 86 4.14 -10.62 2.00
CA GLN A 86 4.78 -9.60 2.82
C GLN A 86 3.77 -8.75 3.61
N LEU A 87 2.56 -8.53 3.07
CA LEU A 87 1.51 -7.80 3.78
C LEU A 87 0.92 -8.60 4.94
N HIS A 88 0.78 -9.92 4.82
CA HIS A 88 0.43 -10.76 5.97
C HIS A 88 1.57 -10.84 7.01
N GLU A 89 2.82 -10.85 6.57
CA GLU A 89 3.98 -10.74 7.49
C GLU A 89 3.93 -9.38 8.22
N PHE A 90 3.62 -8.29 7.50
CA PHE A 90 3.45 -6.95 8.07
C PHE A 90 2.27 -6.87 9.06
N GLU A 91 1.14 -7.50 8.77
CA GLU A 91 -0.01 -7.61 9.68
C GLU A 91 0.38 -8.21 11.03
N THR A 92 1.22 -9.26 11.01
CA THR A 92 1.74 -9.90 12.22
C THR A 92 2.68 -8.97 13.01
N MET A 93 3.37 -8.05 12.34
CA MET A 93 4.26 -7.06 12.97
C MET A 93 3.49 -5.90 13.62
N LEU A 94 2.22 -5.68 13.27
CA LEU A 94 1.37 -4.62 13.83
C LEU A 94 0.68 -5.04 15.14
N GLN A 95 0.64 -6.34 15.45
CA GLN A 95 0.06 -6.91 16.67
C GLN A 95 1.05 -6.90 17.85
#